data_AF-A0A4Y8M543-F1
#
_entry.id   AF-A0A4Y8M543-F1
#
_cell.length_a   1.000
_cell.length_b   1.000
_cell.length_c   1.000
_cell.angle_alpha   90.00
_cell.angle_beta   90.00
_cell.angle_gamma   90.00
#
_symmetry.space_group_name_H-M   'P 1'
#
loop_
_entity.id
_entity.type
_entity.pdbx_description
1 polymer ?
#
loop_
_entity_poly.entity_id
_entity_poly.type
_entity_poly.pdbx_seq_one_letter_code
_entity_poly.pdbx_strand_id
1 'polypeptide(L)'
;MTARPRKPMLLLTRSFLLTLLLLITFAAVIPVPISAAIGQSKAELPSKLKQQVKQWVDRLAQQKPFQAWQTADPQIEALGPGTHSWLVLFTKEGKDIGYMVVHAVTDGTFQLGEYGVGPYTLFSPQLLKQSLIDDGFLPDGKAELMTAVKHYAHPFAAAWEVTIGKVTYWFDAKTAEQLPVDGIGWKRMFPEGKPFYNGPPAGLRIVDLNLNETFDAYERLPWLTKEAPFPAKDAAKLRSHLDKKRHLRYVTEPFGEEMLYAEPIIGYQRWSNGRLDLVIDMSGTRFIPVGALLEKGLFYL
;
A
#
# COMPACT_ATOMS: atom_id res chain seq x y z
N MET A 1 -10.20 92.25 6.31
CA MET A 1 -9.50 92.32 5.01
C MET A 1 -9.95 91.14 4.15
N THR A 2 -10.68 91.47 3.09
CA THR A 2 -10.66 90.86 1.74
C THR A 2 -10.56 89.34 1.55
N ALA A 3 -11.73 88.76 1.20
CA ALA A 3 -12.04 87.83 0.10
C ALA A 3 -10.98 87.71 -1.03
N ARG A 4 -10.89 86.68 -1.88
CA ARG A 4 -11.63 85.45 -2.22
C ARG A 4 -10.72 84.65 -3.18
N PRO A 5 -10.91 83.33 -3.36
CA PRO A 5 -10.26 82.54 -4.41
C PRO A 5 -11.01 82.64 -5.75
N ARG A 6 -10.33 82.39 -6.88
CA ARG A 6 -10.99 82.12 -8.17
C ARG A 6 -10.41 80.91 -8.88
N LYS A 7 -11.35 80.06 -9.29
CA LYS A 7 -11.30 78.90 -10.19
C LYS A 7 -11.33 79.37 -11.67
N PRO A 8 -11.17 78.43 -12.63
CA PRO A 8 -10.69 78.69 -14.00
C PRO A 8 -11.81 79.03 -14.99
N MET A 9 -11.45 79.43 -16.21
CA MET A 9 -12.40 79.58 -17.32
C MET A 9 -11.78 79.13 -18.66
N LEU A 10 -12.54 78.27 -19.33
CA LEU A 10 -12.45 77.85 -20.73
C LEU A 10 -12.46 79.05 -21.70
N LEU A 11 -12.00 78.86 -22.94
CA LEU A 11 -12.82 78.81 -24.17
C LEU A 11 -11.96 79.07 -25.41
N LEU A 12 -12.27 78.35 -26.50
CA LEU A 12 -12.60 78.89 -27.84
C LEU A 12 -13.00 77.68 -28.74
N THR A 13 -14.29 77.43 -29.03
CA THR A 13 -15.16 77.91 -30.15
C THR A 13 -14.96 77.16 -31.49
N ARG A 14 -15.95 76.35 -31.93
CA ARG A 14 -16.98 76.57 -33.02
C ARG A 14 -16.39 76.47 -34.45
N SER A 15 -16.94 75.81 -35.47
CA SER A 15 -18.27 75.34 -35.88
C SER A 15 -18.12 74.36 -37.08
N PHE A 16 -19.06 73.44 -37.32
CA PHE A 16 -19.94 73.37 -38.52
C PHE A 16 -20.64 72.00 -38.67
N LEU A 17 -21.88 72.10 -39.13
CA LEU A 17 -22.88 71.08 -39.44
C LEU A 17 -22.61 70.49 -40.83
N LEU A 18 -22.69 69.17 -41.05
CA LEU A 18 -23.59 68.53 -42.05
C LEU A 18 -23.37 67.01 -42.15
N THR A 19 -24.49 66.32 -42.30
CA THR A 19 -24.77 64.90 -42.53
C THR A 19 -24.09 64.29 -43.76
N LEU A 20 -23.62 63.03 -43.65
CA LEU A 20 -23.79 62.05 -44.72
C LEU A 20 -23.91 60.62 -44.18
N LEU A 21 -24.99 59.99 -44.62
CA LEU A 21 -25.45 58.62 -44.43
C LEU A 21 -24.49 57.64 -45.13
N LEU A 22 -24.00 56.60 -44.43
CA LEU A 22 -23.47 55.41 -45.09
C LEU A 22 -23.93 54.15 -44.36
N LEU A 23 -24.85 53.44 -45.01
CA LEU A 23 -25.19 52.05 -44.74
C LEU A 23 -23.94 51.19 -44.78
N ILE A 24 -23.64 50.47 -43.70
CA ILE A 24 -22.90 49.20 -43.78
C ILE A 24 -23.67 48.15 -42.97
N THR A 25 -23.97 47.09 -43.69
CA THR A 25 -24.78 45.93 -43.40
C THR A 25 -24.31 45.13 -42.18
N PHE A 26 -25.27 44.74 -41.33
CA PHE A 26 -25.12 43.67 -40.35
C PHE A 26 -24.80 42.34 -41.05
N ALA A 27 -23.56 41.88 -40.96
CA ALA A 27 -23.26 40.45 -41.13
C ALA A 27 -23.43 39.79 -39.75
N ALA A 28 -24.50 39.00 -39.62
CA ALA A 28 -24.71 38.15 -38.45
C ALA A 28 -23.59 37.10 -38.40
N VAL A 29 -22.66 37.28 -37.46
CA VAL A 29 -21.69 36.23 -37.10
C VAL A 29 -22.47 35.20 -36.29
N ILE A 30 -22.81 34.07 -36.91
CA ILE A 30 -23.36 32.91 -36.20
C ILE A 30 -22.20 32.34 -35.36
N PRO A 31 -22.27 32.33 -34.02
CA PRO A 31 -21.27 31.64 -33.23
C PRO A 31 -21.43 30.14 -33.47
N VAL A 32 -20.47 29.53 -34.16
CA VAL A 32 -20.33 28.08 -34.23
C VAL A 32 -20.06 27.60 -32.81
N PRO A 33 -20.89 26.76 -32.20
CA PRO A 33 -20.52 26.13 -30.94
C PRO A 33 -19.32 25.22 -31.23
N ILE A 34 -18.15 25.62 -30.77
CA ILE A 34 -16.99 24.74 -30.66
C ILE A 34 -17.43 23.65 -29.69
N SER A 35 -17.86 22.52 -30.24
CA SER A 35 -18.04 21.29 -29.50
C SER A 35 -16.65 20.87 -29.04
N ALA A 36 -16.26 21.36 -27.87
CA ALA A 36 -15.15 20.79 -27.13
C ALA A 36 -15.55 19.34 -26.87
N ALA A 37 -14.91 18.42 -27.58
CA ALA A 37 -14.93 17.01 -27.24
C ALA A 37 -14.42 16.91 -25.81
N ILE A 38 -15.34 16.86 -24.85
CA ILE A 38 -15.08 16.48 -23.48
C ILE A 38 -14.62 15.03 -23.60
N GLY A 39 -13.31 14.84 -23.56
CA GLY A 39 -12.69 13.55 -23.37
C GLY A 39 -13.34 12.90 -22.14
N GLN A 40 -14.15 11.88 -22.38
CA GLN A 40 -14.79 11.16 -21.30
C GLN A 40 -13.73 10.33 -20.56
N SER A 41 -13.55 10.73 -19.31
CA SER A 41 -13.32 9.91 -18.11
C SER A 41 -11.95 9.28 -17.90
N LYS A 42 -11.11 10.04 -17.20
CA LYS A 42 -10.17 9.54 -16.21
C LYS A 42 -10.97 9.17 -14.93
N ALA A 43 -10.75 7.95 -14.41
CA ALA A 43 -11.17 7.39 -13.10
C ALA A 43 -12.39 6.44 -13.06
N GLU A 44 -12.29 5.27 -13.71
CA GLU A 44 -13.17 4.10 -13.47
C GLU A 44 -12.59 3.08 -12.47
N LEU A 45 -11.37 3.32 -11.97
CA LEU A 45 -10.57 2.39 -11.15
C LEU A 45 -10.98 2.28 -9.65
N PRO A 46 -11.66 3.24 -9.00
CA PRO A 46 -12.10 3.06 -7.61
C PRO A 46 -13.25 2.05 -7.44
N SER A 47 -14.13 1.85 -8.44
CA SER A 47 -15.31 0.99 -8.30
C SER A 47 -15.00 -0.49 -8.54
N LYS A 48 -14.24 -0.82 -9.60
CA LYS A 48 -13.82 -2.19 -9.90
C LYS A 48 -12.94 -2.79 -8.80
N LEU A 49 -12.01 -1.99 -8.26
CA LEU A 49 -11.17 -2.39 -7.12
C LEU A 49 -12.03 -2.70 -5.89
N LYS A 50 -12.96 -1.80 -5.53
CA LYS A 50 -13.88 -2.03 -4.40
C LYS A 50 -14.70 -3.30 -4.55
N GLN A 51 -15.20 -3.58 -5.76
CA GLN A 51 -15.93 -4.82 -6.05
C GLN A 51 -15.04 -6.05 -5.88
N GLN A 52 -13.81 -6.01 -6.38
CA GLN A 52 -12.88 -7.13 -6.25
C GLN A 52 -12.48 -7.38 -4.78
N VAL A 53 -12.19 -6.31 -4.02
CA VAL A 53 -11.94 -6.39 -2.58
C VAL A 53 -13.12 -7.03 -1.86
N LYS A 54 -14.34 -6.58 -2.16
CA LYS A 54 -15.56 -7.18 -1.58
C LYS A 54 -15.67 -8.66 -1.90
N GLN A 55 -15.39 -9.08 -3.14
CA GLN A 55 -15.42 -10.50 -3.49
C GLN A 55 -14.43 -11.32 -2.67
N TRP A 56 -13.21 -10.83 -2.46
CA TRP A 56 -12.24 -11.53 -1.61
C TRP A 56 -12.67 -11.55 -0.14
N VAL A 57 -13.21 -10.44 0.39
CA VAL A 57 -13.76 -10.39 1.75
C VAL A 57 -14.89 -11.40 1.94
N ASP A 58 -15.85 -11.46 1.00
CA ASP A 58 -16.98 -12.41 1.06
C ASP A 58 -16.52 -13.88 1.07
N ARG A 59 -15.31 -14.19 0.57
CA ARG A 59 -14.69 -15.51 0.62
C ARG A 59 -13.89 -15.74 1.90
N LEU A 60 -13.04 -14.78 2.26
CA LEU A 60 -12.18 -14.86 3.43
C LEU A 60 -13.01 -14.91 4.71
N ALA A 61 -14.05 -14.08 4.83
CA ALA A 61 -14.91 -14.00 6.01
C ALA A 61 -15.69 -15.29 6.31
N GLN A 62 -15.70 -16.26 5.41
CA GLN A 62 -16.25 -17.61 5.66
C GLN A 62 -15.33 -18.42 6.60
N GLN A 63 -14.06 -18.04 6.72
CA GLN A 63 -13.09 -18.65 7.61
C GLN A 63 -13.07 -17.92 8.95
N LYS A 64 -12.93 -18.67 10.04
CA LYS A 64 -12.96 -18.15 11.42
C LYS A 64 -12.06 -16.92 11.65
N PRO A 65 -10.80 -16.86 11.17
CA PRO A 65 -9.92 -15.71 11.43
C PRO A 65 -10.43 -14.39 10.84
N PHE A 66 -11.23 -14.42 9.77
CA PHE A 66 -11.63 -13.24 9.00
C PHE A 66 -13.11 -12.90 9.16
N GLN A 67 -13.88 -13.60 9.99
CA GLN A 67 -15.34 -13.38 10.11
C GLN A 67 -15.70 -11.91 10.38
N ALA A 68 -14.89 -11.21 11.17
CA ALA A 68 -15.10 -9.80 11.49
C ALA A 68 -15.01 -8.86 10.28
N TRP A 69 -14.35 -9.27 9.18
CA TRP A 69 -14.21 -8.48 7.97
C TRP A 69 -15.55 -8.25 7.24
N GLN A 70 -16.54 -9.13 7.45
CA GLN A 70 -17.86 -8.99 6.84
C GLN A 70 -18.58 -7.69 7.22
N THR A 71 -18.26 -7.15 8.41
CA THR A 71 -18.84 -5.93 8.96
C THR A 71 -17.78 -4.85 9.21
N ALA A 72 -16.61 -4.96 8.57
CA ALA A 72 -15.54 -4.00 8.72
C ALA A 72 -15.71 -2.85 7.73
N ASP A 73 -15.13 -1.70 8.08
CA ASP A 73 -15.05 -0.54 7.21
C ASP A 73 -13.71 -0.59 6.44
N PRO A 74 -13.73 -0.86 5.12
CA PRO A 74 -12.51 -0.91 4.31
C PRO A 74 -12.07 0.50 3.89
N GLN A 75 -10.83 0.84 4.20
CA GLN A 75 -10.14 2.03 3.70
C GLN A 75 -9.13 1.60 2.63
N ILE A 76 -9.20 2.19 1.43
CA ILE A 76 -8.31 1.83 0.31
C ILE A 76 -7.35 2.98 0.05
N GLU A 77 -6.07 2.71 0.20
CA GLU A 77 -4.99 3.68 0.05
C GLU A 77 -3.98 3.21 -1.00
N ALA A 78 -3.35 4.14 -1.70
CA ALA A 78 -2.22 3.80 -2.57
C ALA A 78 -1.04 3.31 -1.71
N LEU A 79 -0.36 2.26 -2.18
CA LEU A 79 0.70 1.61 -1.40
C LEU A 79 2.08 2.28 -1.53
N GLY A 80 2.19 3.30 -2.37
CA GLY A 80 3.39 4.10 -2.55
C GLY A 80 3.48 4.69 -3.95
N PRO A 81 4.35 5.69 -4.17
CA PRO A 81 4.60 6.28 -5.49
C PRO A 81 5.01 5.21 -6.50
N GLY A 82 4.53 5.33 -7.74
CA GLY A 82 4.91 4.41 -8.84
C GLY A 82 4.39 2.98 -8.69
N THR A 83 3.67 2.66 -7.61
CA THR A 83 3.05 1.34 -7.42
C THR A 83 1.66 1.31 -8.05
N HIS A 84 1.41 0.31 -8.90
CA HIS A 84 0.05 -0.04 -9.32
C HIS A 84 -0.54 -0.96 -8.25
N SER A 85 -0.56 -0.50 -7.00
CA SER A 85 -0.93 -1.34 -5.84
C SER A 85 -1.58 -0.52 -4.75
N TRP A 86 -2.44 -1.18 -3.97
CA TRP A 86 -3.23 -0.59 -2.91
C TRP A 86 -3.10 -1.40 -1.63
N LEU A 87 -3.13 -0.68 -0.52
CA LEU A 87 -3.37 -1.23 0.81
C LEU A 87 -4.82 -1.01 1.16
N VAL A 88 -5.51 -2.08 1.49
CA VAL A 88 -6.84 -2.05 2.08
C VAL A 88 -6.67 -2.28 3.57
N LEU A 89 -7.09 -1.32 4.39
CA LEU A 89 -7.14 -1.45 5.84
C LEU A 89 -8.57 -1.77 6.26
N PHE A 90 -8.73 -2.75 7.14
CA PHE A 90 -10.02 -3.13 7.69
C PHE A 90 -10.10 -2.67 9.13
N THR A 91 -11.08 -1.82 9.43
CA THR A 91 -11.34 -1.33 10.78
C THR A 91 -12.72 -1.77 11.26
N LYS A 92 -12.86 -1.98 12.56
CA LYS A 92 -14.15 -2.21 13.21
C LYS A 92 -14.15 -1.51 14.55
N GLU A 93 -15.17 -0.68 14.80
CA GLU A 93 -15.30 0.11 16.03
C GLU A 93 -14.04 0.96 16.31
N GLY A 94 -13.45 1.53 15.25
CA GLY A 94 -12.25 2.36 15.33
C GLY A 94 -10.94 1.62 15.59
N LYS A 95 -10.94 0.28 15.57
CA LYS A 95 -9.74 -0.55 15.74
C LYS A 95 -9.37 -1.24 14.44
N ASP A 96 -8.07 -1.32 14.16
CA ASP A 96 -7.55 -2.12 13.06
C ASP A 96 -7.77 -3.62 13.37
N ILE A 97 -8.32 -4.35 12.40
CA ILE A 97 -8.59 -5.79 12.52
C ILE A 97 -7.93 -6.61 11.41
N GLY A 98 -7.29 -5.94 10.45
CA GLY A 98 -6.56 -6.60 9.38
C GLY A 98 -6.30 -5.68 8.18
N TYR A 99 -5.63 -6.25 7.19
CA TYR A 99 -5.31 -5.56 5.95
C TYR A 99 -5.26 -6.52 4.76
N MET A 100 -5.25 -5.96 3.57
CA MET A 100 -5.04 -6.67 2.31
C MET A 100 -4.19 -5.80 1.37
N VAL A 101 -3.17 -6.40 0.76
CA VAL A 101 -2.42 -5.80 -0.34
C VAL A 101 -3.03 -6.27 -1.65
N VAL A 102 -3.30 -5.33 -2.55
CA VAL A 102 -3.87 -5.58 -3.87
C VAL A 102 -2.96 -5.00 -4.94
N HIS A 103 -2.66 -5.77 -5.98
CA HIS A 103 -1.89 -5.34 -7.12
C HIS A 103 -2.80 -5.21 -8.34
N ALA A 104 -2.55 -4.19 -9.18
CA ALA A 104 -3.12 -4.13 -10.52
C ALA A 104 -2.32 -5.04 -11.45
N VAL A 105 -3.01 -5.67 -12.38
CA VAL A 105 -2.43 -6.46 -13.46
C VAL A 105 -2.49 -5.65 -14.75
N THR A 106 -1.57 -5.89 -15.68
CA THR A 106 -1.46 -5.14 -16.95
C THR A 106 -2.70 -5.23 -17.83
N ASP A 107 -3.52 -6.27 -17.66
CA ASP A 107 -4.82 -6.47 -18.34
C ASP A 107 -5.98 -5.68 -17.70
N GLY A 108 -5.71 -4.88 -16.65
CA GLY A 108 -6.71 -4.10 -15.93
C GLY A 108 -7.46 -4.88 -14.85
N THR A 109 -7.09 -6.14 -14.60
CA THR A 109 -7.61 -6.93 -13.46
C THR A 109 -6.79 -6.66 -12.19
N PHE A 110 -7.16 -7.33 -11.09
CA PHE A 110 -6.46 -7.21 -9.83
C PHE A 110 -6.03 -8.56 -9.30
N GLN A 111 -4.90 -8.55 -8.59
CA GLN A 111 -4.33 -9.70 -7.94
C GLN A 111 -4.21 -9.45 -6.44
N LEU A 112 -4.69 -10.42 -5.65
CA LEU A 112 -4.48 -10.44 -4.22
C LEU A 112 -2.98 -10.65 -3.93
N GLY A 113 -2.34 -9.74 -3.21
CA GLY A 113 -0.95 -9.87 -2.77
C GLY A 113 -0.89 -10.72 -1.51
N GLU A 114 -0.62 -10.07 -0.38
CA GLU A 114 -0.75 -10.64 0.95
C GLU A 114 -1.96 -10.06 1.70
N TYR A 115 -2.32 -10.67 2.82
CA TYR A 115 -3.37 -10.19 3.70
C TYR A 115 -3.10 -10.68 5.11
N GLY A 116 -3.64 -10.02 6.13
CA GLY A 116 -3.39 -10.42 7.50
C GLY A 116 -4.41 -9.88 8.49
N VAL A 117 -4.50 -10.53 9.64
CA VAL A 117 -5.39 -10.18 10.75
C VAL A 117 -4.57 -9.91 12.00
N GLY A 118 -5.02 -8.95 12.81
CA GLY A 118 -4.34 -8.57 14.03
C GLY A 118 -4.37 -7.06 14.27
N PRO A 119 -3.88 -6.63 15.44
CA PRO A 119 -3.98 -5.23 15.88
C PRO A 119 -2.97 -4.29 15.18
N TYR A 120 -1.87 -4.83 14.66
CA TYR A 120 -0.83 -4.06 13.97
C TYR A 120 -0.76 -4.46 12.51
N THR A 121 -1.50 -3.73 11.67
CA THR A 121 -1.51 -3.94 10.22
C THR A 121 -0.17 -3.55 9.61
N LEU A 122 0.06 -4.02 8.38
CA LEU A 122 1.11 -3.47 7.55
C LEU A 122 0.89 -1.95 7.40
N PHE A 123 1.95 -1.18 7.59
CA PHE A 123 1.92 0.29 7.63
C PHE A 123 0.98 0.84 8.73
N SER A 124 1.05 0.32 9.96
CA SER A 124 0.34 0.92 11.11
C SER A 124 0.98 2.27 11.51
N PRO A 125 0.27 3.41 11.37
CA PRO A 125 0.80 4.70 11.81
C PRO A 125 0.96 4.79 13.33
N GLN A 126 0.14 4.06 14.08
CA GLN A 126 0.19 4.00 15.55
C GLN A 126 1.47 3.32 16.01
N LEU A 127 1.81 2.17 15.41
CA LEU A 127 3.05 1.45 15.73
C LEU A 127 4.29 2.28 15.35
N LEU A 128 4.28 2.91 14.16
CA LEU A 128 5.37 3.80 13.74
C LEU A 128 5.57 4.96 14.71
N LYS A 129 4.48 5.65 15.09
CA LYS A 129 4.56 6.77 16.04
C LYS A 129 5.13 6.30 17.38
N GLN A 130 4.70 5.14 17.87
CA GLN A 130 5.17 4.59 19.13
C GLN A 130 6.68 4.32 19.09
N SER A 131 7.17 3.62 18.04
CA SER A 131 8.61 3.34 17.89
C SER A 131 9.43 4.63 17.81
N LEU A 132 8.99 5.62 17.05
CA LEU A 132 9.68 6.90 16.92
C LEU A 132 9.82 7.65 18.25
N ILE A 133 8.83 7.53 19.13
CA ILE A 133 8.86 8.13 20.47
C ILE A 133 9.79 7.34 21.38
N ASP A 134 9.64 6.01 21.41
CA ASP A 134 10.40 5.12 22.30
C ASP A 134 11.90 5.14 21.98
N ASP A 135 12.24 5.22 20.70
CA ASP A 135 13.62 5.29 20.22
C ASP A 135 14.21 6.71 20.28
N GLY A 136 13.42 7.70 20.72
CA GLY A 136 13.86 9.09 20.91
C GLY A 136 14.03 9.91 19.63
N PHE A 137 13.54 9.44 18.48
CA PHE A 137 13.52 10.21 17.23
C PHE A 137 12.53 11.38 17.28
N LEU A 138 11.44 11.22 18.04
CA LEU A 138 10.35 12.17 18.10
C LEU A 138 9.87 12.40 19.53
N PRO A 139 9.73 13.65 20.00
CA PRO A 139 9.07 13.91 21.28
C PRO A 139 7.60 13.50 21.25
N ASP A 140 7.05 13.08 22.39
CA ASP A 140 5.62 12.80 22.48
C ASP A 140 4.79 14.06 22.14
N GLY A 141 3.67 13.84 21.45
CA GLY A 141 2.79 14.90 20.96
C GLY A 141 3.34 15.71 19.78
N LYS A 142 4.44 15.28 19.14
CA LYS A 142 5.07 15.99 18.00
C LYS A 142 5.00 15.27 16.65
N ALA A 143 3.98 14.43 16.45
CA ALA A 143 3.75 13.69 15.20
C ALA A 143 3.67 14.59 13.95
N GLU A 144 3.29 15.85 14.10
CA GLU A 144 3.24 16.83 13.01
C GLU A 144 4.61 17.20 12.43
N LEU A 145 5.72 16.87 13.13
CA LEU A 145 7.07 17.19 12.69
C LEU A 145 7.64 16.16 11.71
N MET A 146 6.94 15.05 11.47
CA MET A 146 7.37 13.98 10.58
C MET A 146 6.52 13.92 9.31
N THR A 147 7.15 13.53 8.21
CA THR A 147 6.45 13.00 7.04
C THR A 147 6.81 11.53 6.86
N ALA A 148 5.87 10.72 6.40
CA ALA A 148 6.08 9.30 6.18
C ALA A 148 5.57 8.90 4.79
N VAL A 149 6.39 8.19 4.04
CA VAL A 149 6.06 7.65 2.71
C VAL A 149 6.14 6.12 2.77
N LYS A 150 5.14 5.46 2.19
CA LYS A 150 5.09 3.99 2.12
C LYS A 150 5.88 3.49 0.91
N HIS A 151 6.70 2.48 1.15
CA HIS A 151 7.40 1.74 0.12
C HIS A 151 7.13 0.25 0.29
N TYR A 152 6.64 -0.41 -0.75
CA TYR A 152 6.34 -1.84 -0.71
C TYR A 152 7.00 -2.54 -1.89
N ALA A 153 8.02 -3.35 -1.59
CA ALA A 153 8.75 -4.13 -2.58
C ALA A 153 8.55 -5.64 -2.40
N HIS A 154 8.40 -6.13 -1.17
CA HIS A 154 8.15 -7.53 -0.80
C HIS A 154 7.38 -7.56 0.54
N PRO A 155 6.66 -8.62 0.90
CA PRO A 155 6.08 -8.81 2.24
C PRO A 155 7.07 -8.68 3.41
N PHE A 156 8.36 -8.84 3.16
CA PHE A 156 9.48 -8.67 4.11
C PHE A 156 10.41 -7.52 3.69
N ALA A 157 10.04 -6.77 2.65
CA ALA A 157 10.71 -5.54 2.24
C ALA A 157 9.62 -4.49 1.98
N ALA A 158 8.95 -4.11 3.07
CA ALA A 158 7.98 -3.04 3.11
C ALA A 158 8.46 -2.06 4.17
N ALA A 159 8.55 -0.78 3.84
CA ALA A 159 9.19 0.21 4.68
C ALA A 159 8.48 1.56 4.66
N TRP A 160 8.52 2.23 5.80
CA TRP A 160 8.30 3.66 5.92
C TRP A 160 9.60 4.41 5.65
N GLU A 161 9.56 5.35 4.71
CA GLU A 161 10.56 6.42 4.63
C GLU A 161 10.04 7.60 5.45
N VAL A 162 10.70 7.87 6.59
CA VAL A 162 10.29 8.87 7.56
C VAL A 162 11.26 10.04 7.55
N THR A 163 10.79 11.25 7.27
CA THR A 163 11.61 12.46 7.35
C THR A 163 11.21 13.29 8.55
N ILE A 164 12.18 13.58 9.42
CA ILE A 164 12.02 14.44 10.59
C ILE A 164 13.04 15.59 10.47
N GLY A 165 12.53 16.82 10.29
CA GLY A 165 13.38 17.97 9.99
C GLY A 165 14.13 17.80 8.66
N LYS A 166 15.43 17.50 8.72
CA LYS A 166 16.31 17.29 7.55
C LYS A 166 16.87 15.87 7.44
N VAL A 167 16.52 14.99 8.38
CA VAL A 167 17.05 13.62 8.43
C VAL A 167 15.95 12.66 8.00
N THR A 168 16.34 11.69 7.18
CA THR A 168 15.46 10.63 6.71
C THR A 168 15.91 9.30 7.29
N TYR A 169 14.95 8.58 7.85
CA TYR A 169 15.11 7.26 8.45
C TYR A 169 14.19 6.27 7.74
N TRP A 170 14.53 4.99 7.83
CA TRP A 170 13.74 3.92 7.23
C TRP A 170 13.31 2.97 8.33
N PHE A 171 12.04 2.58 8.33
CA PHE A 171 11.46 1.68 9.34
C PHE A 171 10.67 0.57 8.67
N ASP A 172 10.70 -0.63 9.24
CA ASP A 172 9.92 -1.77 8.76
C ASP A 172 8.42 -1.45 8.84
N ALA A 173 7.67 -1.77 7.79
CA ALA A 173 6.26 -1.45 7.73
C ALA A 173 5.39 -2.29 8.67
N LYS A 174 5.87 -3.46 9.12
CA LYS A 174 5.13 -4.40 9.97
C LYS A 174 5.56 -4.34 11.44
N THR A 175 6.86 -4.15 11.73
CA THR A 175 7.40 -4.09 13.10
C THR A 175 7.68 -2.67 13.58
N ALA A 176 7.81 -1.71 12.66
CA ALA A 176 8.32 -0.37 12.92
C ALA A 176 9.75 -0.33 13.48
N GLU A 177 10.53 -1.39 13.34
CA GLU A 177 11.96 -1.37 13.68
C GLU A 177 12.75 -0.57 12.65
N GLN A 178 13.79 0.16 13.09
CA GLN A 178 14.65 0.90 12.19
C GLN A 178 15.41 -0.06 11.26
N LEU A 179 15.34 0.21 9.96
CA LEU A 179 16.01 -0.56 8.94
C LEU A 179 17.44 -0.02 8.68
N PRO A 180 18.41 -0.90 8.41
CA PRO A 180 19.77 -0.52 8.03
C PRO A 180 19.85 -0.13 6.54
N VAL A 181 19.03 0.83 6.11
CA VAL A 181 18.94 1.23 4.70
C VAL A 181 18.70 2.73 4.55
N ASP A 182 19.20 3.30 3.45
CA ASP A 182 18.89 4.64 3.00
C ASP A 182 18.17 4.62 1.63
N GLY A 183 17.80 5.79 1.12
CA GLY A 183 17.08 5.87 -0.16
C GLY A 183 17.87 5.35 -1.38
N ILE A 184 19.22 5.37 -1.33
CA ILE A 184 20.06 4.84 -2.41
C ILE A 184 20.11 3.31 -2.31
N GLY A 185 20.33 2.78 -1.10
CA GLY A 185 20.30 1.36 -0.79
C GLY A 185 18.96 0.73 -1.14
N TRP A 186 17.85 1.38 -0.78
CA TRP A 186 16.50 0.93 -1.11
C TRP A 186 16.32 0.77 -2.62
N LYS A 187 16.61 1.81 -3.41
CA LYS A 187 16.45 1.77 -4.87
C LYS A 187 17.36 0.74 -5.54
N ARG A 188 18.55 0.50 -4.98
CA ARG A 188 19.49 -0.52 -5.46
C ARG A 188 18.97 -1.93 -5.20
N MET A 189 18.41 -2.18 -4.02
CA MET A 189 17.87 -3.49 -3.63
C MET A 189 16.49 -3.76 -4.28
N PHE A 190 15.68 -2.72 -4.42
CA PHE A 190 14.28 -2.78 -4.85
C PHE A 190 13.98 -1.74 -5.94
N PRO A 191 14.46 -1.96 -7.17
CA PRO A 191 14.19 -1.04 -8.27
C PRO A 191 12.70 -0.97 -8.62
N GLU A 192 12.21 0.24 -8.88
CA GLU A 192 10.81 0.51 -9.23
C GLU A 192 10.35 -0.24 -10.49
N GLY A 193 9.04 -0.50 -10.59
CA GLY A 193 8.41 -1.03 -11.80
C GLY A 193 8.57 -2.54 -12.02
N LYS A 194 9.27 -3.26 -11.14
CA LYS A 194 9.26 -4.73 -11.15
C LYS A 194 8.06 -5.25 -10.35
N PRO A 195 7.11 -5.96 -10.98
CA PRO A 195 6.05 -6.61 -10.22
C PRO A 195 6.66 -7.64 -9.30
N PHE A 196 6.35 -7.51 -8.01
CA PHE A 196 6.92 -8.32 -6.96
C PHE A 196 6.49 -9.80 -7.07
N TYR A 197 5.25 -10.07 -7.45
CA TYR A 197 4.74 -11.43 -7.56
C TYR A 197 3.83 -11.56 -8.79
N ASN A 198 4.27 -12.39 -9.73
CA ASN A 198 3.50 -12.79 -10.93
C ASN A 198 2.88 -14.19 -10.77
N GLY A 199 2.68 -14.67 -9.54
CA GLY A 199 2.07 -15.98 -9.37
C GLY A 199 0.57 -15.95 -9.64
N PRO A 200 -0.11 -17.10 -9.53
CA PRO A 200 -1.52 -17.18 -9.87
C PRO A 200 -2.35 -16.18 -9.05
N PRO A 201 -3.42 -15.61 -9.64
CA PRO A 201 -4.36 -14.77 -8.90
C PRO A 201 -4.96 -15.54 -7.72
N ALA A 202 -5.70 -14.89 -6.84
CA ALA A 202 -6.50 -15.63 -5.87
C ALA A 202 -7.61 -16.41 -6.60
N GLY A 203 -7.85 -17.66 -6.18
CA GLY A 203 -8.95 -18.46 -6.69
C GLY A 203 -10.31 -17.94 -6.23
N LEU A 204 -11.39 -18.47 -6.81
CA LEU A 204 -12.75 -18.09 -6.43
C LEU A 204 -13.18 -18.69 -5.08
N ARG A 205 -12.48 -19.71 -4.57
CA ARG A 205 -12.80 -20.42 -3.33
C ARG A 205 -11.55 -20.79 -2.54
N ILE A 206 -11.68 -20.77 -1.23
CA ILE A 206 -10.73 -21.42 -0.31
C ILE A 206 -11.11 -22.90 -0.27
N VAL A 207 -10.13 -23.77 -0.51
CA VAL A 207 -10.32 -25.23 -0.53
C VAL A 207 -9.70 -25.91 0.68
N ASP A 208 -8.82 -25.23 1.39
CA ASP A 208 -8.16 -25.75 2.58
C ASP A 208 -7.59 -24.59 3.41
N LEU A 209 -7.64 -24.74 4.73
CA LEU A 209 -7.04 -23.82 5.70
C LEU A 209 -6.58 -24.65 6.89
N ASN A 210 -5.26 -24.63 7.14
CA ASN A 210 -4.65 -25.26 8.30
C ASN A 210 -3.93 -24.18 9.12
N LEU A 211 -4.23 -24.15 10.42
CA LEU A 211 -3.63 -23.25 11.41
C LEU A 211 -3.16 -24.07 12.61
N ASN A 212 -1.87 -24.00 12.89
CA ASN A 212 -1.19 -24.58 14.03
C ASN A 212 -0.99 -23.52 15.12
N GLU A 213 -0.55 -23.97 16.28
CA GLU A 213 -0.12 -23.08 17.35
C GLU A 213 1.14 -22.30 16.94
N THR A 214 1.27 -21.09 17.48
CA THR A 214 2.49 -20.31 17.34
C THR A 214 3.63 -20.94 18.13
N PHE A 215 4.86 -20.68 17.70
CA PHE A 215 6.08 -21.15 18.34
C PHE A 215 7.18 -20.11 18.16
N ASP A 216 8.20 -20.16 19.01
CA ASP A 216 9.34 -19.26 18.89
C ASP A 216 10.24 -19.70 17.73
N ALA A 217 10.36 -18.86 16.70
CA ALA A 217 11.26 -19.12 15.57
C ALA A 217 12.73 -19.23 16.01
N TYR A 218 13.11 -18.62 17.14
CA TYR A 218 14.47 -18.57 17.65
C TYR A 218 14.80 -19.69 18.66
N GLU A 219 13.85 -20.55 19.04
CA GLU A 219 14.13 -21.71 19.91
C GLU A 219 15.18 -22.67 19.30
N ARG A 220 15.34 -22.62 17.96
CA ARG A 220 16.38 -23.29 17.19
C ARG A 220 16.86 -22.36 16.09
N LEU A 221 18.17 -22.38 15.81
CA LEU A 221 18.83 -21.52 14.81
C LEU A 221 19.49 -22.34 13.69
N PRO A 222 18.74 -23.17 12.94
CA PRO A 222 19.27 -24.11 11.94
C PRO A 222 20.07 -23.45 10.81
N TRP A 223 19.78 -22.18 10.49
CA TRP A 223 20.53 -21.40 9.50
C TRP A 223 21.95 -21.05 9.98
N LEU A 224 22.15 -20.88 11.29
CA LEU A 224 23.47 -20.65 11.87
C LEU A 224 24.28 -21.94 12.01
N THR A 225 23.59 -23.07 12.25
CA THR A 225 24.22 -24.40 12.36
C THR A 225 24.42 -25.09 11.00
N LYS A 226 24.09 -24.41 9.89
CA LYS A 226 24.25 -24.90 8.51
C LYS A 226 23.45 -26.18 8.23
N GLU A 227 22.30 -26.35 8.88
CA GLU A 227 21.36 -27.40 8.51
C GLU A 227 20.83 -27.15 7.10
N ALA A 228 20.54 -28.22 6.35
CA ALA A 228 20.03 -28.09 4.99
C ALA A 228 18.61 -27.48 5.00
N PRO A 229 18.31 -26.50 4.13
CA PRO A 229 16.97 -25.95 4.02
C PRO A 229 15.92 -27.01 3.69
N PHE A 230 14.73 -26.86 4.29
CA PHE A 230 13.56 -27.64 3.95
C PHE A 230 13.13 -27.35 2.50
N PRO A 231 12.84 -28.37 1.66
CA PRO A 231 12.51 -28.18 0.25
C PRO A 231 11.06 -27.71 0.05
N ALA A 232 10.77 -26.47 0.41
CA ALA A 232 9.42 -25.88 0.39
C ALA A 232 8.83 -25.69 -1.03
N LYS A 233 9.62 -25.88 -2.10
CA LYS A 233 9.11 -25.92 -3.48
C LYS A 233 8.17 -27.12 -3.72
N ASP A 234 8.32 -28.19 -2.94
CA ASP A 234 7.38 -29.31 -2.95
C ASP A 234 6.18 -28.98 -2.05
N ALA A 235 5.11 -28.48 -2.69
CA ALA A 235 3.88 -28.09 -1.99
C ALA A 235 3.19 -29.27 -1.27
N ALA A 236 3.36 -30.52 -1.72
CA ALA A 236 2.78 -31.67 -1.04
C ALA A 236 3.55 -32.00 0.25
N LYS A 237 4.89 -31.96 0.18
CA LYS A 237 5.75 -32.16 1.35
C LYS A 237 5.59 -31.04 2.37
N LEU A 238 5.52 -29.79 1.91
CA LEU A 238 5.28 -28.62 2.75
C LEU A 238 3.96 -28.73 3.53
N ARG A 239 2.85 -29.05 2.85
CA ARG A 239 1.56 -29.25 3.51
C ARG A 239 1.58 -30.44 4.47
N SER A 240 2.10 -31.59 4.04
CA SER A 240 2.19 -32.78 4.90
C SER A 240 2.99 -32.53 6.18
N HIS A 241 4.01 -31.67 6.13
CA HIS A 241 4.78 -31.27 7.31
C HIS A 241 3.94 -30.41 8.27
N LEU A 242 3.23 -29.41 7.74
CA LEU A 242 2.36 -28.53 8.52
C LEU A 242 1.12 -29.26 9.06
N ASP A 243 0.56 -30.23 8.33
CA ASP A 243 -0.55 -31.09 8.79
C ASP A 243 -0.15 -31.97 9.99
N LYS A 244 1.14 -32.29 10.09
CA LYS A 244 1.73 -33.00 11.24
C LYS A 244 2.10 -32.07 12.39
N LYS A 245 1.70 -30.79 12.33
CA LYS A 245 1.99 -29.74 13.34
C LYS A 245 3.47 -29.58 13.65
N ARG A 246 4.34 -29.83 12.67
CA ARG A 246 5.79 -29.71 12.86
C ARG A 246 6.23 -28.28 12.61
N HIS A 247 7.16 -27.79 13.43
CA HIS A 247 7.71 -26.46 13.30
C HIS A 247 8.39 -26.28 11.93
N LEU A 248 8.19 -25.11 11.36
CA LEU A 248 8.77 -24.70 10.08
C LEU A 248 9.01 -23.20 10.16
N ARG A 249 10.24 -22.78 9.96
CA ARG A 249 10.68 -21.39 10.06
C ARG A 249 10.92 -20.84 8.67
N TYR A 250 10.52 -19.61 8.43
CA TYR A 250 10.93 -18.87 7.25
C TYR A 250 12.04 -17.90 7.63
N VAL A 251 13.14 -17.92 6.89
CA VAL A 251 14.33 -17.10 7.15
C VAL A 251 14.66 -16.30 5.89
N THR A 252 14.81 -14.99 6.02
CA THR A 252 15.13 -14.09 4.90
C THR A 252 15.97 -12.90 5.36
N GLU A 253 16.79 -12.40 4.45
CA GLU A 253 17.69 -11.24 4.64
C GLU A 253 17.44 -10.21 3.52
N PRO A 254 16.27 -9.56 3.50
CA PRO A 254 15.86 -8.70 2.40
C PRO A 254 16.74 -7.44 2.29
N PHE A 255 17.37 -7.02 3.39
CA PHE A 255 18.25 -5.86 3.46
C PHE A 255 19.74 -6.23 3.57
N GLY A 256 20.10 -7.47 3.20
CA GLY A 256 21.45 -8.01 3.36
C GLY A 256 21.72 -8.53 4.77
N GLU A 257 22.98 -8.83 5.07
CA GLU A 257 23.42 -9.50 6.31
C GLU A 257 23.16 -8.68 7.59
N GLU A 258 22.82 -7.39 7.46
CA GLU A 258 22.56 -6.49 8.59
C GLU A 258 21.15 -6.68 9.19
N MET A 259 20.24 -7.38 8.50
CA MET A 259 18.90 -7.66 9.01
C MET A 259 18.36 -9.00 8.54
N LEU A 260 18.16 -9.89 9.51
CA LEU A 260 17.59 -11.23 9.31
C LEU A 260 16.23 -11.31 9.98
N TYR A 261 15.25 -11.78 9.23
CA TYR A 261 13.95 -12.16 9.75
C TYR A 261 13.90 -13.68 9.88
N ALA A 262 13.50 -14.18 11.05
CA ALA A 262 13.15 -15.57 11.26
C ALA A 262 11.76 -15.63 11.86
N GLU A 263 10.80 -16.13 11.09
CA GLU A 263 9.39 -16.13 11.48
C GLU A 263 8.80 -17.54 11.49
N PRO A 264 7.88 -17.85 12.43
CA PRO A 264 7.20 -19.13 12.48
C PRO A 264 6.16 -19.24 11.37
N ILE A 265 6.27 -20.29 10.54
CA ILE A 265 5.19 -20.72 9.65
C ILE A 265 4.22 -21.58 10.46
N ILE A 266 3.07 -21.00 10.76
CA ILE A 266 2.04 -21.62 11.60
C ILE A 266 0.92 -22.26 10.78
N GLY A 267 1.04 -22.36 9.45
CA GLY A 267 0.00 -22.99 8.65
C GLY A 267 0.01 -22.60 7.19
N TYR A 268 -1.11 -22.87 6.51
CA TYR A 268 -1.30 -22.52 5.12
C TYR A 268 -2.79 -22.32 4.78
N GLN A 269 -3.04 -21.56 3.70
CA GLN A 269 -4.34 -21.48 3.04
C GLN A 269 -4.19 -21.85 1.56
N ARG A 270 -5.08 -22.70 1.05
CA ARG A 270 -5.11 -23.10 -0.35
C ARG A 270 -6.34 -22.56 -1.05
N TRP A 271 -6.14 -21.98 -2.22
CA TRP A 271 -7.18 -21.52 -3.12
C TRP A 271 -7.48 -22.56 -4.20
N SER A 272 -8.68 -22.49 -4.77
CA SER A 272 -9.19 -23.45 -5.77
C SER A 272 -8.38 -23.52 -7.07
N ASN A 273 -7.57 -22.50 -7.36
CA ASN A 273 -6.71 -22.47 -8.53
C ASN A 273 -5.27 -22.93 -8.24
N GLY A 274 -5.03 -23.55 -7.09
CA GLY A 274 -3.73 -24.09 -6.70
C GLY A 274 -2.80 -23.08 -6.01
N ARG A 275 -3.17 -21.80 -5.91
CA ARG A 275 -2.42 -20.83 -5.09
C ARG A 275 -2.38 -21.30 -3.64
N LEU A 276 -1.18 -21.26 -3.07
CA LEU A 276 -0.90 -21.58 -1.68
C LEU A 276 -0.32 -20.34 -1.00
N ASP A 277 -0.98 -19.89 0.07
CA ASP A 277 -0.49 -18.84 0.95
C ASP A 277 0.01 -19.52 2.24
N LEU A 278 1.21 -19.18 2.70
CA LEU A 278 1.69 -19.62 4.01
C LEU A 278 1.23 -18.64 5.08
N VAL A 279 0.91 -19.20 6.24
CA VAL A 279 0.47 -18.44 7.41
C VAL A 279 1.65 -18.22 8.33
N ILE A 280 1.98 -16.95 8.59
CA ILE A 280 3.11 -16.53 9.41
C ILE A 280 2.55 -15.77 10.62
N ASP A 281 3.06 -16.07 11.82
CA ASP A 281 2.80 -15.24 12.99
C ASP A 281 3.93 -14.20 13.12
N MET A 282 3.56 -12.92 13.08
CA MET A 282 4.48 -11.78 13.13
C MET A 282 3.78 -10.63 13.85
N SER A 283 3.48 -10.82 15.13
CA SER A 283 2.60 -9.95 15.93
C SER A 283 1.23 -9.78 15.27
N GLY A 284 0.57 -10.91 15.03
CA GLY A 284 -0.60 -11.02 14.18
C GLY A 284 -0.35 -11.97 13.02
N THR A 285 -1.42 -12.45 12.41
CA THR A 285 -1.34 -13.51 11.41
C THR A 285 -1.29 -12.93 10.00
N ARG A 286 -0.26 -13.29 9.23
CA ARG A 286 -0.08 -12.89 7.83
C ARG A 286 -0.21 -14.08 6.92
N PHE A 287 -0.87 -13.89 5.78
CA PHE A 287 -1.05 -14.87 4.73
C PHE A 287 -0.31 -14.38 3.49
N ILE A 288 0.81 -15.03 3.20
CA ILE A 288 1.74 -14.58 2.16
C ILE A 288 1.86 -15.67 1.10
N PRO A 289 1.73 -15.36 -0.20
CA PRO A 289 1.92 -16.35 -1.26
C PRO A 289 3.24 -17.10 -1.13
N VAL A 290 3.21 -18.43 -1.18
CA VAL A 290 4.44 -19.23 -1.03
C VAL A 290 5.49 -18.88 -2.10
N GLY A 291 5.04 -18.53 -3.30
CA GLY A 291 5.93 -18.13 -4.39
C GLY A 291 6.68 -16.82 -4.12
N ALA A 292 6.08 -15.89 -3.38
CA ALA A 292 6.75 -14.67 -2.92
C ALA A 292 7.87 -15.04 -1.92
N LEU A 293 7.55 -15.86 -0.93
CA LEU A 293 8.50 -16.27 0.10
C LEU A 293 9.71 -17.03 -0.48
N LEU A 294 9.46 -17.93 -1.44
CA LEU A 294 10.49 -18.72 -2.13
C LEU A 294 11.47 -17.87 -2.96
N GLU A 295 11.13 -16.62 -3.29
CA GLU A 295 12.02 -15.73 -4.05
C GLU A 295 13.14 -15.15 -3.18
N LYS A 296 12.84 -14.85 -1.90
CA LYS A 296 13.74 -14.08 -1.03
C LYS A 296 14.19 -14.82 0.23
N GLY A 297 13.70 -16.02 0.48
CA GLY A 297 14.02 -16.72 1.72
C GLY A 297 14.09 -18.23 1.61
N LEU A 298 14.49 -18.82 2.72
CA LEU A 298 14.68 -20.24 2.91
C LEU A 298 13.79 -20.73 4.03
N PHE A 299 13.55 -22.03 4.05
CA PHE A 299 12.70 -22.67 5.04
C PHE A 299 13.53 -23.65 5.86
N TYR A 300 13.31 -23.72 7.17
CA TYR A 300 14.06 -24.59 8.06
C TYR A 300 13.16 -25.30 9.08
N LEU A 301 13.58 -26.46 9.56
CA LEU A 301 12.87 -27.29 10.54
C LEU A 301 13.16 -26.89 11.99
#